data_AF-A0ABD3A516-F1
#
_entry.id   AF-A0ABD3A516-F1
#
_cell.length_a   1.000
_cell.length_b   1.000
_cell.length_c   1.000
_cell.angle_alpha   90.00
_cell.angle_beta   90.00
_cell.angle_gamma   90.00
#
_symmetry.space_group_name_H-M   'P 1'
#
loop_
_entity.id
_entity.type
_entity.pdbx_description
1 polymer ?
#
loop_
_entity_poly.entity_id
_entity_poly.type
_entity_poly.pdbx_seq_one_letter_code
_entity_poly.pdbx_strand_id
1 'polypeptide(L)'
;MEGDSSSSPLLLQPQVDHDSVEEKAIDEWLPITSSRNAKWWYSAFHNVTAMVGAGVLGLPYAMAELGWGPGVTVMVVSWIITLYTLWQMVEMHEMVPGKRFDRYHELGQHAFGENLGLWIVVPQQILVEVGVDIVYMVTGGKSLQKFHDLVCKDCKNIKLTYFIMIFASVHFVLAHLPNFNAISGVSLAAAVMSLSYSTIAWVASVEKGVQPNVQYGYKASTTAGKVFNFFSALGDVAFAYAGHNVVLEIQATIPSTPEKPSKGPMWRGVVVAYLVVALCYFPVAIICYWTFGNAVQDNVLISLEKPTWLIATANMFVVIHVIGSYQLYAMPVFDMIETMLVKKLKFKPSWTLRFVSRNIYVAFTMFVAITFPFFGGLLGFLGGFAFAPTTYFLPCIMWLAIYKPKRFSISWFINWICIVLGILLMVIAPIGGLRQIILQAKDYHFYA
;
A
#
# COMPACT_ATOMS: atom_id res chain seq x y z
N MET A 1 24.28 62.13 50.78
CA MET A 1 23.92 61.93 49.37
C MET A 1 25.03 61.09 48.77
N GLU A 2 24.78 59.81 48.56
CA GLU A 2 25.19 59.06 47.36
C GLU A 2 24.63 57.65 47.50
N GLY A 3 23.83 57.29 46.51
CA GLY A 3 22.89 56.18 46.53
C GLY A 3 23.54 54.85 46.22
N ASP A 4 23.01 53.83 46.88
CA ASP A 4 23.20 52.42 46.61
C ASP A 4 22.52 52.06 45.27
N SER A 5 23.27 51.47 44.33
CA SER A 5 22.71 50.91 43.10
C SER A 5 23.32 49.55 42.81
N SER A 6 22.76 48.53 43.46
CA SER A 6 22.98 47.12 43.13
C SER A 6 22.32 46.79 41.78
N SER A 7 23.12 46.68 40.72
CA SER A 7 22.69 46.15 39.43
C SER A 7 22.84 44.63 39.40
N SER A 8 21.75 43.92 39.69
CA SER A 8 21.60 42.51 39.31
C SER A 8 21.44 42.43 37.78
N PRO A 9 22.27 41.65 37.05
CA PRO A 9 21.95 41.34 35.66
C PRO A 9 20.75 40.39 35.66
N LEU A 10 19.68 40.80 34.96
CA LEU A 10 18.53 39.97 34.66
C LEU A 10 18.98 38.60 34.15
N LEU A 11 18.54 37.54 34.83
CA LEU A 11 18.46 36.21 34.24
C LEU A 11 17.61 36.33 32.96
N LEU A 12 18.26 36.21 31.81
CA LEU A 12 17.59 35.92 30.53
C LEU A 12 16.78 34.65 30.73
N GLN A 13 15.47 34.80 30.99
CA GLN A 13 14.53 33.71 30.75
C GLN A 13 14.70 33.32 29.27
N PRO A 14 14.85 32.03 28.94
CA PRO A 14 14.90 31.62 27.56
C PRO A 14 13.59 32.06 26.92
N GLN A 15 13.70 32.99 25.98
CA GLN A 15 12.59 33.47 25.17
C GLN A 15 12.13 32.24 24.38
N VAL A 16 11.08 31.58 24.86
CA VAL A 16 10.49 30.43 24.19
C VAL A 16 9.96 30.98 22.87
N ASP A 17 10.65 30.64 21.79
CA ASP A 17 10.32 31.08 20.44
C ASP A 17 8.90 30.58 20.12
N HIS A 18 7.92 31.50 20.09
CA HIS A 18 6.50 31.17 19.99
C HIS A 18 6.20 30.34 18.72
N ASP A 19 6.95 30.61 17.65
CA ASP A 19 6.87 29.87 16.39
C ASP A 19 7.29 28.40 16.57
N SER A 20 8.28 28.13 17.43
CA SER A 20 8.74 26.77 17.75
C SER A 20 7.76 25.98 18.62
N VAL A 21 6.92 26.66 19.42
CA VAL A 21 5.89 26.02 20.25
C VAL A 21 4.67 25.68 19.41
N GLU A 22 4.26 26.60 18.53
CA GLU A 22 3.16 26.35 17.59
C GLU A 22 3.51 25.22 16.62
N GLU A 23 4.74 25.19 16.10
CA GLU A 23 5.19 24.12 15.20
C GLU A 23 5.21 22.75 15.90
N LYS A 24 5.70 22.67 17.14
CA LYS A 24 5.64 21.45 17.95
C LYS A 24 4.20 21.01 18.24
N ALA A 25 3.30 21.94 18.56
CA ALA A 25 1.90 21.61 18.81
C ALA A 25 1.20 21.06 17.56
N ILE A 26 1.54 21.60 16.37
CA ILE A 26 1.03 21.08 15.10
C ILE A 26 1.59 19.68 14.83
N ASP A 27 2.88 19.46 15.05
CA ASP A 27 3.50 18.14 14.84
C ASP A 27 2.95 17.10 15.84
N GLU A 28 2.70 17.47 17.10
CA GLU A 28 2.02 16.60 18.08
C GLU A 28 0.55 16.33 17.73
N TRP A 29 -0.07 17.21 16.94
CA TRP A 29 -1.43 17.00 16.48
C TRP A 29 -1.48 16.08 15.26
N LEU A 30 -0.54 16.18 14.31
CA LEU A 30 -0.59 15.49 13.02
C LEU A 30 -0.59 13.94 13.13
N PRO A 31 -1.32 13.23 12.24
CA PRO A 31 -1.51 11.78 12.35
C PRO A 31 -0.23 10.93 12.41
N ILE A 32 0.84 11.32 11.72
CA ILE A 32 2.10 10.55 11.70
C ILE A 32 2.96 10.85 12.93
N THR A 33 3.06 12.13 13.32
CA THR A 33 4.03 12.61 14.31
C THR A 33 3.50 12.65 15.75
N SER A 34 2.18 12.54 15.94
CA SER A 34 1.52 12.62 17.25
C SER A 34 1.91 11.52 18.26
N SER A 35 2.51 10.41 17.84
CA SER A 35 2.85 9.32 18.76
C SER A 35 4.00 8.43 18.31
N ARG A 36 5.06 8.35 19.12
CA ARG A 36 6.32 7.62 18.81
C ARG A 36 6.68 6.52 19.82
N ASN A 37 5.69 5.72 20.21
CA ASN A 37 5.84 4.66 21.22
C ASN A 37 5.79 3.24 20.63
N ALA A 38 5.91 3.10 19.31
CA ALA A 38 5.75 1.81 18.65
C ALA A 38 6.93 0.87 18.96
N LYS A 39 6.62 -0.43 19.14
CA LYS A 39 7.61 -1.48 19.39
C LYS A 39 8.05 -2.12 18.06
N TRP A 40 9.18 -2.81 18.02
CA TRP A 40 9.71 -3.38 16.76
C TRP A 40 8.74 -4.34 16.06
N TRP A 41 7.92 -5.09 16.80
CA TRP A 41 6.94 -5.99 16.19
C TRP A 41 5.72 -5.25 15.60
N TYR A 42 5.54 -3.98 15.94
CA TYR A 42 4.50 -3.14 15.33
C TYR A 42 4.83 -2.89 13.87
N SER A 43 6.10 -2.61 13.56
CA SER A 43 6.51 -2.49 12.16
C SER A 43 6.33 -3.79 11.40
N ALA A 44 6.51 -4.96 12.03
CA ALA A 44 6.27 -6.25 11.35
C ALA A 44 4.82 -6.37 10.88
N PHE A 45 3.83 -6.22 11.77
CA PHE A 45 2.43 -6.37 11.35
C PHE A 45 1.94 -5.20 10.48
N HIS A 46 2.40 -3.96 10.70
CA HIS A 46 2.06 -2.85 9.82
C HIS A 46 2.60 -3.06 8.40
N ASN A 47 3.85 -3.53 8.25
CA ASN A 47 4.38 -3.88 6.93
C ASN A 47 3.65 -5.08 6.31
N VAL A 48 3.30 -6.11 7.09
CA VAL A 48 2.47 -7.22 6.58
C VAL A 48 1.11 -6.73 6.11
N THR A 49 0.44 -5.87 6.87
CA THR A 49 -0.85 -5.28 6.48
C THR A 49 -0.74 -4.43 5.23
N ALA A 50 0.31 -3.61 5.13
CA ALA A 50 0.55 -2.77 3.96
C ALA A 50 0.84 -3.62 2.70
N MET A 51 1.68 -4.64 2.83
CA MET A 51 2.12 -5.46 1.71
C MET A 51 1.10 -6.50 1.30
N VAL A 52 0.70 -7.38 2.22
CA VAL A 52 -0.17 -8.54 1.98
C VAL A 52 -1.62 -8.07 1.84
N GLY A 53 -1.89 -7.31 0.78
CA GLY A 53 -3.16 -6.69 0.45
C GLY A 53 -3.99 -7.46 -0.57
N ALA A 54 -4.91 -6.74 -1.22
CA ALA A 54 -5.70 -7.22 -2.36
C ALA A 54 -4.85 -7.84 -3.48
N GLY A 55 -3.59 -7.40 -3.66
CA GLY A 55 -2.69 -7.88 -4.70
C GLY A 55 -2.46 -9.40 -4.70
N VAL A 56 -2.38 -10.02 -3.52
CA VAL A 56 -2.17 -11.49 -3.42
C VAL A 56 -3.29 -12.29 -4.08
N LEU A 57 -4.51 -11.76 -4.08
CA LEU A 57 -5.68 -12.43 -4.65
C LEU A 57 -5.64 -12.47 -6.19
N GLY A 58 -4.90 -11.53 -6.80
CA GLY A 58 -4.69 -11.43 -8.25
C GLY A 58 -3.43 -12.13 -8.75
N LEU A 59 -2.51 -12.56 -7.88
CA LEU A 59 -1.27 -13.22 -8.32
C LEU A 59 -1.50 -14.50 -9.14
N PRO A 60 -2.47 -15.39 -8.83
CA PRO A 60 -2.76 -16.53 -9.68
C PRO A 60 -3.24 -16.13 -11.08
N TYR A 61 -3.99 -15.03 -11.16
CA TYR A 61 -4.42 -14.45 -12.44
C TYR A 61 -3.23 -13.89 -13.22
N ALA A 62 -2.33 -13.16 -12.57
CA ALA A 62 -1.10 -12.70 -13.19
C ALA A 62 -0.26 -13.87 -13.75
N MET A 63 -0.18 -14.99 -13.01
CA MET A 63 0.49 -16.21 -13.48
C MET A 63 -0.18 -16.81 -14.73
N ALA A 64 -1.50 -16.74 -14.85
CA ALA A 64 -2.23 -17.20 -16.04
C ALA A 64 -1.99 -16.35 -17.29
N GLU A 65 -1.68 -15.07 -17.12
CA GLU A 65 -1.37 -14.15 -18.22
C GLU A 65 0.14 -14.14 -18.57
N LEU A 66 1.02 -14.36 -17.58
CA LEU A 66 2.48 -14.43 -17.78
C LEU A 66 2.98 -15.83 -18.17
N GLY A 67 2.26 -16.87 -17.79
CA GLY A 67 2.70 -18.27 -17.87
C GLY A 67 3.70 -18.63 -16.77
N TRP A 68 4.06 -19.93 -16.69
CA TRP A 68 4.91 -20.47 -15.63
C TRP A 68 6.29 -19.81 -15.55
N GLY A 69 7.06 -19.83 -16.63
CA GLY A 69 8.44 -19.34 -16.63
C GLY A 69 8.54 -17.84 -16.34
N PRO A 70 7.94 -16.97 -17.18
CA PRO A 70 7.94 -15.53 -16.92
C PRO A 70 7.25 -15.16 -15.61
N GLY A 71 6.12 -15.80 -15.27
CA GLY A 71 5.38 -15.52 -14.03
C GLY A 71 6.21 -15.74 -12.77
N VAL A 72 6.81 -16.93 -12.60
CA VAL A 72 7.68 -17.22 -11.44
C VAL A 72 8.89 -16.29 -11.42
N THR A 73 9.49 -16.03 -12.59
CA THR A 73 10.66 -15.14 -12.71
C THR A 73 10.34 -13.73 -12.23
N VAL A 74 9.24 -13.13 -12.73
CA VAL A 74 8.82 -11.78 -12.36
C VAL A 74 8.46 -11.71 -10.88
N MET A 75 7.83 -12.75 -10.31
CA MET A 75 7.56 -12.82 -8.88
C MET A 75 8.83 -12.82 -8.03
N VAL A 76 9.81 -13.68 -8.34
CA VAL A 76 11.06 -13.77 -7.60
C VAL A 76 11.87 -12.48 -7.72
N VAL A 77 12.02 -11.96 -8.94
CA VAL A 77 12.76 -10.72 -9.18
C VAL A 77 12.08 -9.54 -8.47
N SER A 78 10.76 -9.44 -8.52
CA SER A 78 10.01 -8.39 -7.80
C SER A 78 10.20 -8.50 -6.30
N TRP A 79 10.12 -9.70 -5.72
CA TRP A 79 10.35 -9.90 -4.28
C TRP A 79 11.77 -9.45 -3.86
N ILE A 80 12.79 -9.78 -4.65
CA ILE A 80 14.18 -9.37 -4.38
C ILE A 80 14.36 -7.85 -4.52
N ILE A 81 13.87 -7.26 -5.63
CA ILE A 81 14.01 -5.82 -5.88
C ILE A 81 13.31 -5.03 -4.80
N THR A 82 12.05 -5.38 -4.48
CA THR A 82 11.28 -4.63 -3.50
C THR A 82 11.86 -4.75 -2.10
N LEU A 83 12.41 -5.90 -1.70
CA LEU A 83 13.13 -6.04 -0.43
C LEU A 83 14.37 -5.13 -0.39
N TYR A 84 15.13 -5.10 -1.50
CA TYR A 84 16.30 -4.24 -1.62
C TYR A 84 15.94 -2.75 -1.56
N THR A 85 14.93 -2.30 -2.29
CA THR A 85 14.53 -0.89 -2.28
C THR A 85 13.91 -0.47 -0.96
N LEU A 86 13.21 -1.38 -0.27
CA LEU A 86 12.66 -1.09 1.05
C LEU A 86 13.77 -0.96 2.10
N TRP A 87 14.80 -1.82 2.03
CA TRP A 87 16.02 -1.68 2.83
C TRP A 87 16.66 -0.30 2.64
N GLN A 88 16.75 0.18 1.40
CA GLN A 88 17.30 1.52 1.12
C GLN A 88 16.49 2.62 1.81
N MET A 89 15.15 2.55 1.79
CA MET A 89 14.31 3.53 2.48
C MET A 89 14.53 3.52 3.99
N VAL A 90 14.64 2.33 4.59
CA VAL A 90 14.91 2.18 6.04
C VAL A 90 16.25 2.79 6.43
N GLU A 91 17.30 2.59 5.62
CA GLU A 91 18.62 3.19 5.86
C GLU A 91 18.65 4.71 5.61
N MET A 92 17.84 5.21 4.67
CA MET A 92 17.78 6.63 4.34
C MET A 92 16.94 7.46 5.33
N HIS A 93 16.09 6.85 6.17
CA HIS A 93 15.23 7.57 7.12
C HIS A 93 16.02 8.44 8.13
N GLU A 94 17.21 8.02 8.56
CA GLU A 94 18.02 8.68 9.61
C GLU A 94 19.50 8.82 9.19
N MET A 95 19.72 9.07 7.92
CA MET A 95 21.08 9.21 7.35
C MET A 95 21.78 10.51 7.74
N VAL A 96 21.04 11.55 8.15
CA VAL A 96 21.59 12.83 8.60
C VAL A 96 21.51 12.87 10.13
N PRO A 97 22.64 13.08 10.85
CA PRO A 97 22.62 13.17 12.31
C PRO A 97 21.63 14.24 12.80
N GLY A 98 20.72 13.85 13.68
CA GLY A 98 19.73 14.75 14.27
C GLY A 98 18.50 15.05 13.39
N LYS A 99 18.40 14.52 12.17
CA LYS A 99 17.23 14.69 11.30
C LYS A 99 16.64 13.35 10.90
N ARG A 100 15.31 13.24 11.03
CA ARG A 100 14.52 12.11 10.54
C ARG A 100 13.73 12.56 9.31
N PHE A 101 13.64 11.68 8.32
CA PHE A 101 12.75 11.84 7.16
C PHE A 101 11.55 10.95 7.40
N ASP A 102 10.57 11.47 8.14
CA ASP A 102 9.41 10.70 8.61
C ASP A 102 8.39 10.46 7.48
N ARG A 103 8.53 11.17 6.36
CA ARG A 103 7.64 11.09 5.20
C ARG A 103 8.42 10.88 3.92
N TYR A 104 7.81 10.19 2.96
CA TYR A 104 8.49 9.92 1.70
C TYR A 104 8.84 11.19 0.91
N HIS A 105 7.95 12.18 0.86
CA HIS A 105 8.25 13.43 0.19
C HIS A 105 9.41 14.21 0.83
N GLU A 106 9.62 14.12 2.16
CA GLU A 106 10.75 14.77 2.84
C GLU A 106 12.09 14.20 2.38
N LEU A 107 12.15 12.88 2.21
CA LEU A 107 13.32 12.22 1.65
C LEU A 107 13.58 12.66 0.20
N GLY A 108 12.51 12.79 -0.60
CA GLY A 108 12.62 13.31 -1.96
C GLY A 108 13.08 14.76 -2.03
N GLN A 109 12.60 15.62 -1.14
CA GLN A 109 13.06 17.01 -1.02
C GLN A 109 14.53 17.08 -0.67
N HIS A 110 15.01 16.17 0.17
CA HIS A 110 16.43 16.10 0.48
C HIS A 110 17.28 15.61 -0.71
N ALA A 111 16.80 14.62 -1.46
CA ALA A 111 17.51 14.06 -2.61
C ALA A 111 17.55 15.00 -3.83
N PHE A 112 16.45 15.71 -4.10
CA PHE A 112 16.24 16.46 -5.36
C PHE A 112 16.08 17.98 -5.18
N GLY A 113 16.05 18.47 -3.93
CA GLY A 113 15.74 19.86 -3.59
C GLY A 113 14.27 20.08 -3.25
N GLU A 114 13.96 21.18 -2.55
CA GLU A 114 12.66 21.42 -1.92
C GLU A 114 11.46 21.38 -2.86
N ASN A 115 11.59 21.99 -4.06
CA ASN A 115 10.50 22.05 -5.02
C ASN A 115 10.41 20.79 -5.88
N LEU A 116 11.55 20.37 -6.46
CA LEU A 116 11.58 19.23 -7.37
C LEU A 116 11.24 17.92 -6.65
N GLY A 117 11.70 17.74 -5.42
CA GLY A 117 11.37 16.58 -4.60
C GLY A 117 9.87 16.44 -4.33
N LEU A 118 9.18 17.55 -4.04
CA LEU A 118 7.72 17.54 -3.89
C LEU A 118 7.02 17.16 -5.19
N TRP A 119 7.38 17.80 -6.32
CA TRP A 119 6.75 17.54 -7.62
C TRP A 119 6.97 16.12 -8.14
N ILE A 120 8.06 15.46 -7.75
CA ILE A 120 8.32 14.06 -8.12
C ILE A 120 7.57 13.09 -7.18
N VAL A 121 7.71 13.25 -5.86
CA VAL A 121 7.24 12.23 -4.90
C VAL A 121 5.75 12.37 -4.60
N VAL A 122 5.25 13.58 -4.34
CA VAL A 122 3.89 13.78 -3.83
C VAL A 122 2.82 13.26 -4.80
N PRO A 123 2.86 13.56 -6.12
CA PRO A 123 1.85 13.04 -7.04
C PRO A 123 1.82 11.51 -7.10
N GLN A 124 3.00 10.87 -7.05
CA GLN A 124 3.13 9.41 -7.08
C GLN A 124 2.63 8.80 -5.76
N GLN A 125 3.00 9.38 -4.62
CA GLN A 125 2.57 8.93 -3.30
C GLN A 125 1.04 9.01 -3.15
N ILE A 126 0.43 10.16 -3.48
CA ILE A 126 -1.04 10.31 -3.43
C ILE A 126 -1.71 9.31 -4.36
N LEU A 127 -1.20 9.15 -5.59
CA LEU A 127 -1.80 8.23 -6.55
C LEU A 127 -1.78 6.78 -6.04
N VAL A 128 -0.69 6.37 -5.40
CA VAL A 128 -0.59 5.06 -4.74
C VAL A 128 -1.61 4.94 -3.62
N GLU A 129 -1.60 5.85 -2.65
CA GLU A 129 -2.42 5.76 -1.44
C GLU A 129 -3.92 5.78 -1.77
N VAL A 130 -4.33 6.74 -2.59
CA VAL A 130 -5.73 6.88 -3.02
C VAL A 130 -6.15 5.72 -3.93
N GLY A 131 -5.26 5.29 -4.83
CA GLY A 131 -5.51 4.17 -5.72
C GLY A 131 -5.73 2.85 -4.97
N VAL A 132 -4.92 2.59 -3.93
CA VAL A 132 -5.07 1.42 -3.05
C VAL A 132 -6.39 1.45 -2.32
N ASP A 133 -6.75 2.59 -1.74
CA ASP A 133 -8.00 2.76 -1.01
C ASP A 133 -9.21 2.49 -1.91
N ILE A 134 -9.18 2.94 -3.17
CA ILE A 134 -10.20 2.62 -4.18
C ILE A 134 -10.25 1.11 -4.46
N VAL A 135 -9.09 0.47 -4.68
CA VAL A 135 -9.02 -0.98 -4.92
C VAL A 135 -9.56 -1.77 -3.71
N TYR A 136 -9.29 -1.32 -2.49
CA TYR A 136 -9.81 -1.94 -1.27
C TYR A 136 -11.32 -1.79 -1.12
N MET A 137 -11.89 -0.63 -1.49
CA MET A 137 -13.35 -0.46 -1.56
C MET A 137 -14.00 -1.48 -2.52
N VAL A 138 -13.42 -1.67 -3.70
CA VAL A 138 -13.89 -2.67 -4.68
C VAL A 138 -13.70 -4.09 -4.15
N THR A 139 -12.55 -4.38 -3.53
CA THR A 139 -12.21 -5.71 -3.00
C THR A 139 -13.14 -6.10 -1.87
N GLY A 140 -13.34 -5.20 -0.88
CA GLY A 140 -14.25 -5.40 0.24
C GLY A 140 -15.69 -5.59 -0.22
N GLY A 141 -16.16 -4.78 -1.17
CA GLY A 141 -17.48 -4.93 -1.79
C GLY A 141 -17.66 -6.28 -2.51
N LYS A 142 -16.69 -6.69 -3.34
CA LYS A 142 -16.73 -7.99 -4.03
C LYS A 142 -16.73 -9.15 -3.05
N SER A 143 -15.94 -9.08 -1.98
CA SER A 143 -15.90 -10.13 -0.95
C SER A 143 -17.19 -10.21 -0.13
N LEU A 144 -17.81 -9.08 0.21
CA LEU A 144 -19.14 -9.07 0.86
C LEU A 144 -20.22 -9.64 -0.07
N GLN A 145 -20.19 -9.30 -1.36
CA GLN A 145 -21.11 -9.85 -2.35
C GLN A 145 -20.94 -11.38 -2.46
N LYS A 146 -19.70 -11.86 -2.60
CA LYS A 146 -19.41 -13.30 -2.66
C LYS A 146 -19.86 -14.02 -1.39
N PHE A 147 -19.67 -13.42 -0.21
CA PHE A 147 -20.18 -13.97 1.05
C PHE A 147 -21.72 -14.10 1.03
N HIS A 148 -22.42 -13.03 0.64
CA HIS A 148 -23.87 -13.02 0.52
C HIS A 148 -24.38 -14.13 -0.41
N ASP A 149 -23.80 -14.24 -1.61
CA ASP A 149 -24.24 -15.20 -2.63
C ASP A 149 -23.96 -16.65 -2.22
N LEU A 150 -22.94 -16.89 -1.39
CA LEU A 150 -22.62 -18.21 -0.86
C LEU A 150 -23.53 -18.63 0.31
N VAL A 151 -23.85 -17.69 1.20
CA VAL A 151 -24.61 -17.98 2.44
C VAL A 151 -26.12 -17.94 2.21
N CYS A 152 -26.60 -17.03 1.36
CA CYS A 152 -28.02 -16.87 1.09
C CYS A 152 -28.36 -17.17 -0.38
N LYS A 153 -28.57 -18.46 -0.68
CA LYS A 153 -28.86 -18.94 -2.04
C LYS A 153 -30.19 -18.46 -2.61
N ASP A 154 -31.17 -18.20 -1.75
CA ASP A 154 -32.51 -17.75 -2.13
C ASP A 154 -32.71 -16.24 -1.93
N CYS A 155 -31.65 -15.49 -1.62
CA CYS A 155 -31.71 -14.04 -1.48
C CYS A 155 -31.83 -13.35 -2.84
N LYS A 156 -32.36 -12.12 -2.82
CA LYS A 156 -32.39 -11.25 -4.00
C LYS A 156 -30.95 -10.94 -4.44
N ASN A 157 -30.70 -10.97 -5.73
CA ASN A 157 -29.44 -10.47 -6.29
C ASN A 157 -29.29 -8.97 -6.01
N ILE A 158 -28.30 -8.63 -5.20
CA ILE A 158 -27.93 -7.25 -4.85
C ILE A 158 -26.72 -6.84 -5.71
N LYS A 159 -26.76 -5.62 -6.25
CA LYS A 159 -25.68 -5.09 -7.08
C LYS A 159 -24.41 -4.84 -6.25
N LEU A 160 -23.25 -5.00 -6.88
CA LEU A 160 -21.93 -4.75 -6.26
C LEU A 160 -21.82 -3.35 -5.64
N THR A 161 -22.42 -2.33 -6.27
CA THR A 161 -22.46 -0.95 -5.75
C THR A 161 -22.96 -0.87 -4.30
N TYR A 162 -23.99 -1.63 -3.94
CA TYR A 162 -24.51 -1.64 -2.57
C TYR A 162 -23.53 -2.28 -1.59
N PHE A 163 -22.85 -3.35 -1.99
CA PHE A 163 -21.83 -3.97 -1.14
C PHE A 163 -20.61 -3.06 -0.96
N ILE A 164 -20.21 -2.30 -1.98
CA ILE A 164 -19.17 -1.27 -1.85
C ILE A 164 -19.61 -0.19 -0.86
N MET A 165 -20.87 0.28 -0.92
CA MET A 165 -21.39 1.27 0.04
C MET A 165 -21.45 0.71 1.48
N ILE A 166 -21.88 -0.54 1.66
CA ILE A 166 -21.89 -1.21 2.97
C ILE A 166 -20.46 -1.29 3.52
N PHE A 167 -19.50 -1.70 2.70
CA PHE A 167 -18.10 -1.74 3.08
C PHE A 167 -17.57 -0.34 3.46
N ALA A 168 -17.83 0.67 2.62
CA ALA A 168 -17.43 2.05 2.83
C ALA A 168 -18.00 2.67 4.12
N SER A 169 -19.20 2.26 4.56
CA SER A 169 -19.83 2.76 5.79
C SER A 169 -18.96 2.59 7.03
N VAL A 170 -18.17 1.50 7.10
CA VAL A 170 -17.23 1.24 8.18
C VAL A 170 -16.10 2.28 8.19
N HIS A 171 -15.64 2.70 7.02
CA HIS A 171 -14.56 3.67 6.87
C HIS A 171 -14.95 5.08 7.28
N PHE A 172 -16.21 5.48 7.11
CA PHE A 172 -16.69 6.74 7.65
C PHE A 172 -16.55 6.79 9.18
N VAL A 173 -16.68 5.66 9.88
CA VAL A 173 -16.45 5.62 11.33
C VAL A 173 -14.96 5.57 11.64
N LEU A 174 -14.23 4.61 11.06
CA LEU A 174 -12.83 4.35 11.39
C LEU A 174 -11.86 5.46 10.98
N ALA A 175 -12.21 6.26 9.96
CA ALA A 175 -11.40 7.39 9.53
C ALA A 175 -11.17 8.43 10.64
N HIS A 176 -11.96 8.41 11.71
CA HIS A 176 -11.81 9.31 12.86
C HIS A 176 -10.76 8.84 13.88
N LEU A 177 -10.12 7.69 13.68
CA LEU A 177 -8.99 7.27 14.50
C LEU A 177 -7.82 8.26 14.32
N PRO A 178 -7.22 8.77 15.40
CA PRO A 178 -6.38 9.97 15.32
C PRO A 178 -5.02 9.75 14.65
N ASN A 179 -4.41 8.57 14.82
CA ASN A 179 -3.04 8.29 14.38
C ASN A 179 -2.75 6.79 14.18
N PHE A 180 -1.56 6.47 13.66
CA PHE A 180 -1.09 5.10 13.40
C PHE A 180 -1.15 4.17 14.63
N ASN A 181 -0.85 4.69 15.83
CA ASN A 181 -0.91 3.88 17.05
C ASN A 181 -2.34 3.50 17.42
N ALA A 182 -3.32 4.37 17.15
CA ALA A 182 -4.74 4.07 17.37
C ALA A 182 -5.27 2.96 16.44
N ILE A 183 -4.69 2.79 15.25
CA ILE A 183 -5.05 1.71 14.32
C ILE A 183 -4.25 0.42 14.53
N SER A 184 -3.29 0.38 15.47
CA SER A 184 -2.40 -0.78 15.66
C SER A 184 -3.16 -2.10 15.89
N GLY A 185 -4.23 -2.10 16.69
CA GLY A 185 -5.09 -3.27 16.90
C GLY A 185 -5.82 -3.70 15.62
N VAL A 186 -6.30 -2.73 14.83
CA VAL A 186 -6.97 -2.98 13.54
C VAL A 186 -5.97 -3.56 12.53
N SER A 187 -4.75 -3.01 12.48
CA SER A 187 -3.68 -3.51 11.61
C SER A 187 -3.22 -4.91 12.00
N LEU A 188 -3.07 -5.19 13.30
CA LEU A 188 -2.74 -6.55 13.76
C LEU A 188 -3.82 -7.55 13.35
N ALA A 189 -5.10 -7.22 13.56
CA ALA A 189 -6.19 -8.06 13.09
C ALA A 189 -6.11 -8.26 11.56
N ALA A 190 -5.89 -7.19 10.81
CA ALA A 190 -5.75 -7.26 9.35
C ALA A 190 -4.58 -8.14 8.90
N ALA A 191 -3.41 -8.07 9.56
CA ALA A 191 -2.27 -8.94 9.26
C ALA A 191 -2.60 -10.42 9.53
N VAL A 192 -3.26 -10.74 10.64
CA VAL A 192 -3.67 -12.14 10.92
C VAL A 192 -4.67 -12.64 9.90
N MET A 193 -5.64 -11.80 9.51
CA MET A 193 -6.64 -12.14 8.50
C MET A 193 -6.01 -12.37 7.11
N SER A 194 -4.96 -11.61 6.73
CA SER A 194 -4.29 -11.84 5.45
C SER A 194 -3.54 -13.15 5.36
N LEU A 195 -2.80 -13.53 6.40
CA LEU A 195 -2.24 -14.88 6.48
C LEU A 195 -3.35 -15.95 6.39
N SER A 196 -4.47 -15.71 7.06
CA SER A 196 -5.57 -16.68 7.15
C SER A 196 -6.23 -16.89 5.78
N TYR A 197 -6.66 -15.84 5.08
CA TYR A 197 -7.30 -16.02 3.77
C TYR A 197 -6.31 -16.51 2.69
N SER A 198 -5.03 -16.10 2.74
CA SER A 198 -4.00 -16.63 1.83
C SER A 198 -3.79 -18.11 2.07
N THR A 199 -3.74 -18.54 3.34
CA THR A 199 -3.62 -19.96 3.71
C THR A 199 -4.82 -20.75 3.23
N ILE A 200 -6.04 -20.25 3.46
CA ILE A 200 -7.25 -20.90 2.97
C ILE A 200 -7.23 -21.01 1.44
N ALA A 201 -6.82 -19.97 0.72
CA ALA A 201 -6.81 -19.98 -0.74
C ALA A 201 -5.93 -21.10 -1.31
N TRP A 202 -4.69 -21.23 -0.84
CA TRP A 202 -3.80 -22.28 -1.36
C TRP A 202 -4.16 -23.67 -0.81
N VAL A 203 -4.51 -23.82 0.47
CA VAL A 203 -4.92 -25.10 1.05
C VAL A 203 -6.18 -25.65 0.37
N ALA A 204 -7.22 -24.81 0.23
CA ALA A 204 -8.45 -25.22 -0.46
C ALA A 204 -8.18 -25.58 -1.93
N SER A 205 -7.20 -24.94 -2.57
CA SER A 205 -6.78 -25.27 -3.93
C SER A 205 -6.06 -26.63 -4.00
N VAL A 206 -5.18 -26.95 -3.04
CA VAL A 206 -4.55 -28.28 -2.93
C VAL A 206 -5.61 -29.37 -2.77
N GLU A 207 -6.53 -29.19 -1.82
CA GLU A 207 -7.62 -30.15 -1.54
C GLU A 207 -8.55 -30.35 -2.75
N LYS A 208 -8.81 -29.27 -3.50
CA LYS A 208 -9.64 -29.35 -4.72
C LYS A 208 -8.93 -30.13 -5.84
N GLY A 209 -7.60 -30.14 -5.85
CA GLY A 209 -6.77 -30.75 -6.88
C GLY A 209 -6.92 -30.09 -8.25
N VAL A 210 -6.06 -30.51 -9.18
CA VAL A 210 -6.07 -30.01 -10.56
C VAL A 210 -7.46 -30.20 -11.18
N GLN A 211 -8.04 -29.11 -11.66
CA GLN A 211 -9.39 -29.15 -12.22
C GLN A 211 -9.45 -29.93 -13.54
N PRO A 212 -10.57 -30.61 -13.85
CA PRO A 212 -10.74 -31.29 -15.13
C PRO A 212 -10.55 -30.31 -16.31
N ASN A 213 -9.78 -30.73 -17.32
CA ASN A 213 -9.48 -29.93 -18.52
C ASN A 213 -8.69 -28.63 -18.26
N VAL A 214 -7.91 -28.56 -17.17
CA VAL A 214 -7.01 -27.43 -16.93
C VAL A 214 -6.06 -27.21 -18.11
N GLN A 215 -5.82 -25.95 -18.46
CA GLN A 215 -4.83 -25.56 -19.47
C GLN A 215 -3.88 -24.52 -18.88
N TYR A 216 -2.58 -24.68 -19.17
CA TYR A 216 -1.53 -23.75 -18.73
C TYR A 216 -0.99 -22.88 -19.87
N GLY A 217 -1.70 -22.82 -21.00
CA GLY A 217 -1.44 -21.85 -22.05
C GLY A 217 -1.99 -20.48 -21.69
N TYR A 218 -1.55 -19.44 -22.41
CA TYR A 218 -2.04 -18.07 -22.20
C TYR A 218 -3.58 -17.98 -22.28
N LYS A 219 -4.18 -17.13 -21.43
CA LYS A 219 -5.63 -16.92 -21.37
C LYS A 219 -6.19 -16.36 -22.67
N ALA A 220 -5.49 -15.41 -23.29
CA ALA A 220 -5.88 -14.83 -24.57
C ALA A 220 -5.51 -15.73 -25.76
N SER A 221 -6.43 -15.88 -26.72
CA SER A 221 -6.17 -16.63 -27.96
C SER A 221 -5.39 -15.81 -29.00
N THR A 222 -5.68 -14.51 -29.12
CA THR A 222 -5.05 -13.61 -30.08
C THR A 222 -3.69 -13.11 -29.62
N THR A 223 -2.76 -12.88 -30.54
CA THR A 223 -1.42 -12.35 -30.24
C THR A 223 -1.50 -11.01 -29.51
N ALA A 224 -2.34 -10.09 -29.98
CA ALA A 224 -2.54 -8.80 -29.32
C ALA A 224 -3.05 -8.97 -27.88
N GLY A 225 -4.04 -9.86 -27.67
CA GLY A 225 -4.55 -10.16 -26.33
C GLY A 225 -3.45 -10.68 -25.40
N LYS A 226 -2.63 -11.62 -25.87
CA LYS A 226 -1.51 -12.18 -25.09
C LYS A 226 -0.52 -11.09 -24.66
N VAL A 227 -0.12 -10.20 -25.57
CA VAL A 227 0.84 -9.13 -25.28
C VAL A 227 0.28 -8.14 -24.24
N PHE A 228 -0.94 -7.63 -24.46
CA PHE A 228 -1.50 -6.64 -23.54
C PHE A 228 -1.85 -7.23 -22.18
N ASN A 229 -2.30 -8.48 -22.12
CA ASN A 229 -2.54 -9.14 -20.85
C ASN A 229 -1.23 -9.41 -20.10
N PHE A 230 -0.16 -9.81 -20.81
CA PHE A 230 1.17 -9.94 -20.22
C PHE A 230 1.62 -8.61 -19.59
N PHE A 231 1.43 -7.49 -20.29
CA PHE A 231 1.72 -6.16 -19.74
C PHE A 231 0.89 -5.86 -18.49
N SER A 232 -0.42 -6.10 -18.52
CA SER A 232 -1.29 -5.90 -17.34
C SER A 232 -0.80 -6.71 -16.14
N ALA A 233 -0.44 -7.97 -16.36
CA ALA A 233 0.02 -8.88 -15.32
C ALA A 233 1.37 -8.51 -14.70
N LEU A 234 2.25 -7.83 -15.45
CA LEU A 234 3.44 -7.21 -14.85
C LEU A 234 3.06 -6.14 -13.82
N GLY A 235 2.00 -5.37 -14.11
CA GLY A 235 1.39 -4.42 -13.18
C GLY A 235 0.76 -5.12 -11.97
N ASP A 236 0.02 -6.22 -12.19
CA ASP A 236 -0.58 -6.99 -11.09
C ASP A 236 0.48 -7.46 -10.08
N VAL A 237 1.63 -7.96 -10.57
CA VAL A 237 2.74 -8.35 -9.69
C VAL A 237 3.36 -7.15 -8.99
N ALA A 238 3.57 -6.03 -9.70
CA ALA A 238 4.10 -4.80 -9.09
C ALA A 238 3.17 -4.23 -8.00
N PHE A 239 1.85 -4.28 -8.22
CA PHE A 239 0.84 -3.91 -7.24
C PHE A 239 0.89 -4.81 -6.01
N ALA A 240 1.12 -6.12 -6.18
CA ALA A 240 1.16 -7.05 -5.05
C ALA A 240 2.32 -6.75 -4.09
N TYR A 241 3.47 -6.29 -4.58
CA TYR A 241 4.64 -5.97 -3.74
C TYR A 241 4.68 -4.48 -3.30
N ALA A 242 3.54 -3.80 -3.33
CA ALA A 242 3.32 -2.47 -2.77
C ALA A 242 3.62 -2.40 -1.26
N GLY A 243 4.02 -1.22 -0.75
CA GLY A 243 4.21 -0.99 0.69
C GLY A 243 5.24 0.10 1.04
N HIS A 244 6.10 0.47 0.09
CA HIS A 244 7.19 1.44 0.27
C HIS A 244 6.71 2.84 0.63
N ASN A 245 5.54 3.24 0.14
CA ASN A 245 5.00 4.59 0.32
C ASN A 245 4.47 4.88 1.73
N VAL A 246 4.44 3.88 2.62
CA VAL A 246 4.04 4.03 4.03
C VAL A 246 5.18 3.61 4.99
N VAL A 247 6.32 3.18 4.46
CA VAL A 247 7.40 2.58 5.25
C VAL A 247 8.08 3.59 6.18
N LEU A 248 8.25 4.83 5.71
CA LEU A 248 8.90 5.88 6.48
C LEU A 248 7.96 6.36 7.58
N GLU A 249 6.68 6.46 7.27
CA GLU A 249 5.61 6.83 8.19
C GLU A 249 5.47 5.77 9.30
N ILE A 250 5.57 4.47 8.97
CA ILE A 250 5.65 3.39 9.97
C ILE A 250 6.91 3.53 10.82
N GLN A 251 8.08 3.76 10.20
CA GLN A 251 9.34 3.90 10.92
C GLN A 251 9.36 5.13 11.85
N ALA A 252 8.68 6.21 11.48
CA ALA A 252 8.53 7.42 12.26
C ALA A 252 7.90 7.16 13.64
N THR A 253 7.00 6.18 13.74
CA THR A 253 6.34 5.78 14.99
C THR A 253 7.27 5.06 15.98
N ILE A 254 8.41 4.55 15.51
CA ILE A 254 9.40 3.86 16.35
C ILE A 254 10.25 4.92 17.08
N PRO A 255 10.45 4.79 18.41
CA PRO A 255 11.39 5.63 19.14
C PRO A 255 12.81 5.53 18.55
N SER A 256 13.50 6.66 18.50
CA SER A 256 14.87 6.74 17.98
C SER A 256 15.73 7.60 18.91
N THR A 257 16.94 7.13 19.22
CA THR A 257 18.00 7.91 19.88
C THR A 257 19.30 7.80 19.08
N PRO A 258 20.27 8.71 19.25
CA PRO A 258 21.56 8.61 18.56
C PRO A 258 22.27 7.26 18.77
N GLU A 259 22.09 6.63 19.93
CA GLU A 259 22.68 5.33 20.29
C GLU A 259 21.83 4.15 19.79
N LYS A 260 20.53 4.36 19.58
CA LYS A 260 19.56 3.34 19.17
C LYS A 260 18.68 3.87 18.04
N PRO A 261 19.20 3.91 16.80
CA PRO A 261 18.45 4.43 15.66
C PRO A 261 17.26 3.51 15.31
N SER A 262 16.19 4.10 14.79
CA SER A 262 14.94 3.37 14.47
C SER A 262 15.13 2.32 13.38
N LYS A 263 16.14 2.47 12.53
CA LYS A 263 16.44 1.57 11.40
C LYS A 263 16.66 0.12 11.80
N GLY A 264 17.26 -0.13 12.98
CA GLY A 264 17.51 -1.49 13.46
C GLY A 264 16.21 -2.26 13.78
N PRO A 265 15.38 -1.75 14.71
CA PRO A 265 14.04 -2.28 14.96
C PRO A 265 13.16 -2.36 13.71
N MET A 266 13.20 -1.33 12.86
CA MET A 266 12.44 -1.29 11.61
C MET A 266 12.84 -2.43 10.67
N TRP A 267 14.14 -2.61 10.41
CA TRP A 267 14.64 -3.64 9.52
C TRP A 267 14.30 -5.06 10.01
N ARG A 268 14.33 -5.30 11.33
CA ARG A 268 13.86 -6.57 11.89
C ARG A 268 12.40 -6.85 11.56
N GLY A 269 11.53 -5.85 11.70
CA GLY A 269 10.12 -5.99 11.34
C GLY A 269 9.91 -6.20 9.84
N VAL A 270 10.67 -5.50 9.00
CA VAL A 270 10.66 -5.66 7.54
C VAL A 270 11.04 -7.08 7.12
N VAL A 271 12.12 -7.64 7.66
CA VAL A 271 12.55 -9.00 7.34
C VAL A 271 11.46 -10.02 7.69
N VAL A 272 10.84 -9.89 8.88
CA VAL A 272 9.71 -10.75 9.26
C VAL A 272 8.54 -10.58 8.29
N ALA A 273 8.20 -9.34 7.93
CA ALA A 273 7.12 -9.07 6.99
C ALA A 273 7.37 -9.68 5.61
N TYR A 274 8.60 -9.59 5.07
CA TYR A 274 8.95 -10.17 3.77
C TYR A 274 8.95 -11.69 3.75
N LEU A 275 9.30 -12.34 4.87
CA LEU A 275 9.14 -13.79 5.02
C LEU A 275 7.66 -14.18 4.98
N VAL A 276 6.81 -13.43 5.69
CA VAL A 276 5.37 -13.63 5.68
C VAL A 276 4.78 -13.39 4.29
N VAL A 277 5.18 -12.32 3.60
CA VAL A 277 4.79 -12.04 2.21
C VAL A 277 5.15 -13.23 1.32
N ALA A 278 6.37 -13.78 1.43
CA ALA A 278 6.76 -14.95 0.64
C ALA A 278 5.88 -16.17 0.93
N LEU A 279 5.57 -16.43 2.20
CA LEU A 279 4.69 -17.54 2.64
C LEU A 279 3.24 -17.36 2.17
N CYS A 280 2.77 -16.14 1.97
CA CYS A 280 1.45 -15.88 1.41
C CYS A 280 1.46 -15.93 -0.12
N TYR A 281 2.44 -15.29 -0.77
CA TYR A 281 2.37 -14.95 -2.19
C TYR A 281 2.76 -16.11 -3.08
N PHE A 282 3.90 -16.76 -2.81
CA PHE A 282 4.38 -17.84 -3.65
C PHE A 282 3.43 -19.05 -3.62
N PRO A 283 2.95 -19.53 -2.45
CA PRO A 283 1.99 -20.61 -2.42
C PRO A 283 0.68 -20.25 -3.10
N VAL A 284 0.11 -19.06 -2.85
CA VAL A 284 -1.14 -18.64 -3.51
C VAL A 284 -0.94 -18.59 -5.02
N ALA A 285 0.09 -17.92 -5.53
CA ALA A 285 0.33 -17.79 -6.96
C ALA A 285 0.58 -19.15 -7.62
N ILE A 286 1.48 -19.97 -7.09
CA ILE A 286 1.92 -21.23 -7.69
C ILE A 286 0.82 -22.28 -7.59
N ILE A 287 0.28 -22.52 -6.40
CA ILE A 287 -0.66 -23.62 -6.16
C ILE A 287 -2.02 -23.31 -6.77
N CYS A 288 -2.52 -22.08 -6.64
CA CYS A 288 -3.82 -21.74 -7.23
C CYS A 288 -3.73 -21.71 -8.76
N TYR A 289 -2.63 -21.20 -9.33
CA TYR A 289 -2.42 -21.30 -10.78
C TYR A 289 -2.26 -22.75 -11.24
N TRP A 290 -1.54 -23.59 -10.49
CA TRP A 290 -1.46 -25.03 -10.76
C TRP A 290 -2.85 -25.69 -10.75
N THR A 291 -3.71 -25.29 -9.83
CA THR A 291 -5.05 -25.87 -9.66
C THR A 291 -6.02 -25.46 -10.78
N PHE A 292 -6.03 -24.17 -11.15
CA PHE A 292 -7.03 -23.58 -12.05
C PHE A 292 -6.52 -23.26 -13.46
N GLY A 293 -5.20 -23.21 -13.68
CA GLY A 293 -4.59 -22.82 -14.95
C GLY A 293 -5.10 -21.47 -15.44
N ASN A 294 -5.34 -21.37 -16.75
CA ASN A 294 -5.83 -20.16 -17.39
C ASN A 294 -7.31 -19.82 -17.11
N ALA A 295 -8.05 -20.70 -16.42
CA ALA A 295 -9.44 -20.47 -16.03
C ALA A 295 -9.58 -19.65 -14.74
N VAL A 296 -8.48 -19.38 -14.03
CA VAL A 296 -8.48 -18.58 -12.80
C VAL A 296 -9.04 -17.17 -13.05
N GLN A 297 -9.86 -16.70 -12.13
CA GLN A 297 -10.46 -15.35 -12.16
C GLN A 297 -9.49 -14.31 -11.60
N ASP A 298 -9.75 -13.04 -11.87
CA ASP A 298 -8.93 -11.90 -11.41
C ASP A 298 -8.78 -11.85 -9.88
N ASN A 299 -9.75 -12.38 -9.14
CA ASN A 299 -9.65 -12.70 -7.72
C ASN A 299 -9.83 -14.21 -7.52
N VAL A 300 -8.80 -14.89 -7.02
CA VAL A 300 -8.79 -16.34 -6.82
C VAL A 300 -9.90 -16.86 -5.91
N LEU A 301 -10.36 -16.07 -4.93
CA LEU A 301 -11.46 -16.48 -4.04
C LEU A 301 -12.80 -16.57 -4.78
N ILE A 302 -12.92 -15.95 -5.95
CA ILE A 302 -14.08 -16.11 -6.83
C ILE A 302 -14.05 -17.48 -7.52
N SER A 303 -12.85 -18.00 -7.86
CA SER A 303 -12.65 -19.33 -8.47
C SER A 303 -12.89 -20.50 -7.51
N LEU A 304 -12.95 -20.23 -6.21
CA LEU A 304 -13.28 -21.19 -5.17
C LEU A 304 -14.77 -21.13 -4.83
N GLU A 305 -15.42 -22.30 -4.69
CA GLU A 305 -16.86 -22.39 -4.41
C GLU A 305 -17.20 -23.41 -3.31
N LYS A 306 -16.33 -24.40 -3.08
CA LYS A 306 -16.53 -25.47 -2.11
C LYS A 306 -15.26 -25.74 -1.31
N PRO A 307 -15.38 -26.08 0.00
CA PRO A 307 -16.62 -26.07 0.78
C PRO A 307 -17.09 -24.64 1.10
N THR A 308 -18.41 -24.39 0.99
CA THR A 308 -19.01 -23.05 0.99
C THR A 308 -18.69 -22.24 2.25
N TRP A 309 -18.73 -22.86 3.43
CA TRP A 309 -18.44 -22.19 4.70
C TRP A 309 -17.00 -21.66 4.77
N LEU A 310 -16.04 -22.40 4.22
CA LEU A 310 -14.63 -22.04 4.23
C LEU A 310 -14.37 -20.84 3.30
N ILE A 311 -14.99 -20.84 2.11
CA ILE A 311 -14.85 -19.74 1.16
C ILE A 311 -15.59 -18.49 1.63
N ALA A 312 -16.75 -18.65 2.27
CA ALA A 312 -17.45 -17.55 2.93
C ALA A 312 -16.58 -16.93 4.04
N THR A 313 -15.95 -17.77 4.86
CA THR A 313 -15.02 -17.32 5.92
C THR A 313 -13.81 -16.59 5.34
N ALA A 314 -13.19 -17.12 4.27
CA ALA A 314 -12.08 -16.46 3.59
C ALA A 314 -12.45 -15.07 3.04
N ASN A 315 -13.65 -14.92 2.49
CA ASN A 315 -14.12 -13.61 2.03
C ASN A 315 -14.35 -12.62 3.19
N MET A 316 -14.85 -13.07 4.34
CA MET A 316 -14.96 -12.22 5.52
C MET A 316 -13.59 -11.83 6.09
N PHE A 317 -12.60 -12.73 6.04
CA PHE A 317 -11.23 -12.41 6.40
C PHE A 317 -10.63 -11.36 5.45
N VAL A 318 -10.89 -11.45 4.14
CA VAL A 318 -10.53 -10.38 3.20
C VAL A 318 -11.16 -9.06 3.62
N VAL A 319 -12.46 -9.03 3.92
CA VAL A 319 -13.16 -7.80 4.37
C VAL A 319 -12.48 -7.18 5.59
N ILE A 320 -12.22 -7.96 6.64
CA ILE A 320 -11.56 -7.47 7.85
C ILE A 320 -10.14 -6.97 7.55
N HIS A 321 -9.40 -7.70 6.71
CA HIS A 321 -8.07 -7.31 6.30
C HIS A 321 -8.07 -5.96 5.57
N VAL A 322 -8.86 -5.82 4.52
CA VAL A 322 -8.88 -4.59 3.70
C VAL A 322 -9.46 -3.40 4.48
N ILE A 323 -10.28 -3.63 5.52
CA ILE A 323 -10.66 -2.57 6.46
C ILE A 323 -9.42 -1.95 7.12
N GLY A 324 -8.54 -2.79 7.68
CA GLY A 324 -7.33 -2.32 8.35
C GLY A 324 -6.31 -1.73 7.38
N SER A 325 -6.13 -2.36 6.22
CA SER A 325 -5.20 -1.86 5.20
C SER A 325 -5.64 -0.50 4.65
N TYR A 326 -6.93 -0.28 4.40
CA TYR A 326 -7.44 1.05 4.01
C TYR A 326 -7.07 2.11 5.05
N GLN A 327 -7.25 1.84 6.34
CA GLN A 327 -6.87 2.83 7.38
C GLN A 327 -5.37 3.13 7.37
N LEU A 328 -4.54 2.14 7.06
CA LEU A 328 -3.09 2.30 6.97
C LEU A 328 -2.70 3.25 5.82
N TYR A 329 -3.31 3.09 4.65
CA TYR A 329 -3.04 3.93 3.46
C TYR A 329 -3.75 5.29 3.50
N ALA A 330 -4.90 5.41 4.16
CA ALA A 330 -5.60 6.68 4.31
C ALA A 330 -4.90 7.65 5.29
N MET A 331 -4.14 7.14 6.28
CA MET A 331 -3.48 7.96 7.30
C MET A 331 -2.47 8.98 6.73
N PRO A 332 -1.55 8.61 5.83
CA PRO A 332 -0.68 9.58 5.17
C PRO A 332 -1.45 10.61 4.34
N VAL A 333 -2.52 10.21 3.64
CA VAL A 333 -3.36 11.14 2.89
C VAL A 333 -4.04 12.15 3.83
N PHE A 334 -4.58 11.68 4.95
CA PHE A 334 -5.14 12.55 5.99
C PHE A 334 -4.09 13.52 6.52
N ASP A 335 -2.89 13.03 6.80
CA ASP A 335 -1.79 13.87 7.26
C ASP A 335 -1.42 14.94 6.22
N MET A 336 -1.33 14.59 4.93
CA MET A 336 -1.04 15.54 3.86
C MET A 336 -2.13 16.59 3.70
N ILE A 337 -3.41 16.20 3.69
CA ILE A 337 -4.55 17.11 3.60
C ILE A 337 -4.57 18.03 4.83
N GLU A 338 -4.47 17.48 6.03
CA GLU A 338 -4.47 18.24 7.30
C GLU A 338 -3.28 19.21 7.36
N THR A 339 -2.09 18.79 6.91
CA THR A 339 -0.90 19.63 6.81
C THR A 339 -1.12 20.80 5.83
N MET A 340 -1.72 20.55 4.66
CA MET A 340 -2.05 21.61 3.71
C MET A 340 -3.05 22.62 4.29
N LEU A 341 -4.12 22.13 4.93
CA LEU A 341 -5.17 22.97 5.52
C LEU A 341 -4.63 23.83 6.68
N VAL A 342 -3.80 23.24 7.55
CA VAL A 342 -3.27 23.93 8.74
C VAL A 342 -2.04 24.77 8.42
N LYS A 343 -0.99 24.18 7.84
CA LYS A 343 0.30 24.89 7.64
C LYS A 343 0.25 25.89 6.49
N LYS A 344 -0.40 25.56 5.36
CA LYS A 344 -0.47 26.46 4.18
C LYS A 344 -1.71 27.36 4.16
N LEU A 345 -2.90 26.80 4.42
CA LEU A 345 -4.15 27.57 4.39
C LEU A 345 -4.50 28.22 5.74
N LYS A 346 -3.67 28.01 6.77
CA LYS A 346 -3.76 28.65 8.10
C LYS A 346 -5.10 28.42 8.81
N PHE A 347 -5.76 27.29 8.55
CA PHE A 347 -6.94 26.89 9.31
C PHE A 347 -6.54 26.40 10.70
N LYS A 348 -7.40 26.67 11.70
CA LYS A 348 -7.16 26.22 13.08
C LYS A 348 -7.33 24.70 13.18
N PRO A 349 -6.36 23.97 13.78
CA PRO A 349 -6.52 22.57 14.13
C PRO A 349 -7.80 22.38 14.95
N SER A 350 -8.75 21.59 14.43
CA SER A 350 -10.04 21.38 15.09
C SER A 350 -10.62 20.02 14.75
N TRP A 351 -11.52 19.54 15.60
CA TRP A 351 -12.25 18.31 15.36
C TRP A 351 -13.10 18.41 14.08
N THR A 352 -13.75 19.56 13.85
CA THR A 352 -14.57 19.80 12.65
C THR A 352 -13.76 19.72 11.37
N LEU A 353 -12.53 20.27 11.35
CA LEU A 353 -11.64 20.18 10.19
C LEU A 353 -11.33 18.73 9.85
N ARG A 354 -10.96 17.91 10.85
CA ARG A 354 -10.71 16.47 10.67
C ARG A 354 -11.95 15.72 10.22
N PHE A 355 -13.07 15.98 10.86
CA PHE A 355 -14.34 15.36 10.51
C PHE A 355 -14.66 15.62 9.03
N VAL A 356 -14.67 16.88 8.61
CA VAL A 356 -15.02 17.24 7.22
C VAL A 356 -14.00 16.70 6.22
N SER A 357 -12.70 16.92 6.43
CA SER A 357 -11.67 16.52 5.46
C SER A 357 -11.62 15.00 5.25
N ARG A 358 -11.70 14.22 6.34
CA ARG A 358 -11.61 12.77 6.28
C ARG A 358 -12.88 12.13 5.71
N ASN A 359 -14.07 12.62 6.06
CA ASN A 359 -15.31 12.12 5.47
C ASN A 359 -15.39 12.44 3.97
N ILE A 360 -14.95 13.62 3.53
CA ILE A 360 -14.88 13.97 2.10
C ILE A 360 -13.95 12.99 1.37
N TYR A 361 -12.80 12.67 1.96
CA TYR A 361 -11.88 11.70 1.39
C TYR A 361 -12.50 10.30 1.23
N VAL A 362 -13.13 9.77 2.29
CA VAL A 362 -13.82 8.46 2.22
C VAL A 362 -14.96 8.47 1.21
N ALA A 363 -15.73 9.57 1.14
CA ALA A 363 -16.79 9.71 0.15
C ALA A 363 -16.24 9.73 -1.28
N PHE A 364 -15.09 10.37 -1.51
CA PHE A 364 -14.42 10.41 -2.79
C PHE A 364 -13.94 9.02 -3.23
N THR A 365 -13.22 8.28 -2.38
CA THR A 365 -12.73 6.93 -2.72
C THR A 365 -13.90 5.97 -2.96
N MET A 366 -14.97 6.06 -2.17
CA MET A 366 -16.21 5.31 -2.37
C MET A 366 -16.84 5.62 -3.74
N PHE A 367 -16.98 6.91 -4.09
CA PHE A 367 -17.56 7.32 -5.36
C PHE A 367 -16.78 6.77 -6.56
N VAL A 368 -15.45 6.87 -6.53
CA VAL A 368 -14.59 6.35 -7.60
C VAL A 368 -14.67 4.82 -7.68
N ALA A 369 -14.67 4.13 -6.53
CA ALA A 369 -14.78 2.66 -6.47
C ALA A 369 -16.11 2.13 -7.02
N ILE A 370 -17.22 2.83 -6.75
CA ILE A 370 -18.53 2.51 -7.32
C ILE A 370 -18.54 2.74 -8.84
N THR A 371 -17.87 3.79 -9.30
CA THR A 371 -17.83 4.16 -10.71
C THR A 371 -16.98 3.19 -11.53
N PHE A 372 -15.82 2.76 -11.02
CA PHE A 372 -14.84 1.94 -11.74
C PHE A 372 -14.48 0.63 -10.99
N PRO A 373 -15.40 -0.33 -10.80
CA PRO A 373 -15.16 -1.53 -9.99
C PRO A 373 -14.35 -2.65 -10.71
N PHE A 374 -13.34 -2.26 -11.48
CA PHE A 374 -12.56 -3.15 -12.36
C PHE A 374 -11.30 -3.66 -11.65
N PHE A 375 -11.44 -4.65 -10.76
CA PHE A 375 -10.33 -5.17 -9.95
C PHE A 375 -9.05 -5.44 -10.76
N GLY A 376 -9.02 -6.40 -11.69
CA GLY A 376 -7.80 -6.70 -12.46
C GLY A 376 -7.25 -5.51 -13.25
N GLY A 377 -8.12 -4.70 -13.87
CA GLY A 377 -7.68 -3.52 -14.61
C GLY A 377 -7.03 -2.44 -13.73
N LEU A 378 -7.58 -2.22 -12.52
CA LEU A 378 -7.03 -1.28 -11.54
C LEU A 378 -5.67 -1.76 -11.00
N LEU A 379 -5.52 -3.05 -10.68
CA LEU A 379 -4.24 -3.60 -10.22
C LEU A 379 -3.15 -3.44 -11.29
N GLY A 380 -3.41 -3.88 -12.52
CA GLY A 380 -2.45 -3.77 -13.63
C GLY A 380 -2.07 -2.32 -13.94
N PHE A 381 -3.04 -1.41 -13.95
CA PHE A 381 -2.80 0.01 -14.23
C PHE A 381 -2.00 0.70 -13.11
N LEU A 382 -2.50 0.64 -11.87
CA LEU A 382 -1.87 1.32 -10.73
C LEU A 382 -0.51 0.69 -10.38
N GLY A 383 -0.39 -0.64 -10.51
CA GLY A 383 0.85 -1.39 -10.30
C GLY A 383 2.01 -0.88 -11.16
N GLY A 384 1.74 -0.63 -12.44
CA GLY A 384 2.73 0.01 -13.31
C GLY A 384 2.89 1.50 -13.02
N PHE A 385 1.81 2.26 -13.13
CA PHE A 385 1.88 3.72 -13.23
C PHE A 385 2.27 4.39 -11.91
N ALA A 386 1.79 3.86 -10.78
CA ALA A 386 1.96 4.45 -9.46
C ALA A 386 3.02 3.71 -8.63
N PHE A 387 2.94 2.38 -8.58
CA PHE A 387 3.82 1.57 -7.72
C PHE A 387 5.21 1.37 -8.27
N ALA A 388 5.40 1.18 -9.58
CA ALA A 388 6.74 1.01 -10.12
C ALA A 388 7.66 2.20 -9.77
N PRO A 389 7.23 3.47 -9.86
CA PRO A 389 7.97 4.61 -9.32
C PRO A 389 8.33 4.47 -7.83
N THR A 390 7.33 4.42 -6.96
CA THR A 390 7.54 4.52 -5.50
C THR A 390 8.26 3.31 -4.91
N THR A 391 8.18 2.16 -5.56
CA THR A 391 8.64 0.88 -5.03
C THR A 391 9.90 0.37 -5.73
N TYR A 392 9.97 0.43 -7.06
CA TYR A 392 11.05 -0.22 -7.81
C TYR A 392 12.24 0.69 -8.08
N PHE A 393 12.02 1.98 -8.37
CA PHE A 393 13.13 2.80 -8.88
C PHE A 393 13.38 4.11 -8.15
N LEU A 394 12.36 4.78 -7.61
CA LEU A 394 12.58 6.07 -6.96
C LEU A 394 13.48 5.97 -5.72
N PRO A 395 13.38 4.94 -4.85
CA PRO A 395 14.35 4.71 -3.78
C PRO A 395 15.78 4.53 -4.29
N CYS A 396 15.97 3.85 -5.43
CA CYS A 396 17.28 3.67 -6.05
C CYS A 396 17.86 4.97 -6.59
N ILE A 397 17.05 5.84 -7.20
CA ILE A 397 17.49 7.15 -7.67
C ILE A 397 17.92 8.01 -6.47
N MET A 398 17.11 8.04 -5.41
CA MET A 398 17.44 8.77 -4.18
C MET A 398 18.74 8.23 -3.56
N TRP A 399 18.91 6.90 -3.49
CA TRP A 399 20.13 6.27 -3.00
C TRP A 399 21.37 6.69 -3.79
N LEU A 400 21.29 6.70 -5.13
CA LEU A 400 22.40 7.13 -5.99
C LEU A 400 22.70 8.63 -5.83
N ALA A 401 21.68 9.46 -5.66
CA ALA A 401 21.82 10.91 -5.46
C ALA A 401 22.47 11.25 -4.11
N ILE A 402 22.09 10.53 -3.07
CA ILE A 402 22.50 10.76 -1.68
C ILE A 402 23.84 10.09 -1.37
N TYR A 403 23.90 8.76 -1.45
CA TYR A 403 25.06 7.97 -0.98
C TYR A 403 26.19 7.95 -2.00
N LYS A 404 25.91 8.27 -3.28
CA LYS A 404 26.88 8.35 -4.37
C LYS A 404 27.89 7.18 -4.37
N PRO A 405 27.41 5.91 -4.42
CA PRO A 405 28.29 4.75 -4.40
C PRO A 405 29.29 4.81 -5.57
N LYS A 406 30.47 4.22 -5.38
CA LYS A 406 31.53 4.18 -6.40
C LYS A 406 30.95 3.65 -7.72
N ARG A 407 31.22 4.35 -8.83
CA ARG A 407 30.78 3.91 -10.17
C ARG A 407 31.28 2.50 -10.44
N PHE A 408 30.43 1.68 -11.05
CA PHE A 408 30.67 0.25 -11.30
C PHE A 408 30.84 -0.62 -10.05
N SER A 409 30.51 -0.13 -8.86
CA SER A 409 30.32 -1.00 -7.70
C SER A 409 29.05 -1.85 -7.84
N ILE A 410 28.95 -2.92 -7.05
CA ILE A 410 27.77 -3.78 -7.00
C ILE A 410 26.50 -2.96 -6.71
N SER A 411 26.53 -2.09 -5.70
CA SER A 411 25.40 -1.22 -5.38
C SER A 411 25.03 -0.30 -6.55
N TRP A 412 26.02 0.24 -7.27
CA TRP A 412 25.76 1.08 -8.44
C TRP A 412 25.03 0.31 -9.55
N PHE A 413 25.48 -0.91 -9.87
CA PHE A 413 24.82 -1.75 -10.88
C PHE A 413 23.41 -2.18 -10.50
N ILE A 414 23.22 -2.65 -9.25
CA ILE A 414 21.89 -3.10 -8.78
C ILE A 414 20.88 -1.96 -8.86
N ASN A 415 21.25 -0.75 -8.43
CA ASN A 415 20.37 0.41 -8.50
C ASN A 415 19.96 0.74 -9.95
N TRP A 416 20.88 0.72 -10.91
CA TRP A 416 20.55 0.96 -12.32
C TRP A 416 19.66 -0.12 -12.92
N ILE A 417 19.86 -1.40 -12.55
CA ILE A 417 18.99 -2.49 -12.98
C ILE A 417 17.57 -2.26 -12.47
N CYS A 418 17.41 -1.93 -11.18
CA CYS A 418 16.11 -1.62 -10.60
C CYS A 418 15.44 -0.42 -11.29
N ILE A 419 16.23 0.62 -11.63
CA ILE A 419 15.74 1.79 -12.36
C ILE A 419 15.23 1.43 -13.75
N VAL A 420 16.02 0.70 -14.54
CA VAL A 420 15.61 0.31 -15.90
C VAL A 420 14.37 -0.57 -15.87
N LEU A 421 14.34 -1.60 -15.01
CA LEU A 421 13.18 -2.48 -14.87
C LEU A 421 11.94 -1.72 -14.39
N GLY A 422 12.10 -0.84 -13.40
CA GLY A 422 11.01 -0.02 -12.87
C GLY A 422 10.43 0.96 -13.90
N ILE A 423 11.27 1.61 -14.71
CA ILE A 423 10.82 2.48 -15.81
C ILE A 423 10.08 1.66 -16.88
N LEU A 424 10.60 0.47 -17.23
CA LEU A 424 9.91 -0.42 -18.17
C LEU A 424 8.52 -0.80 -17.65
N LEU A 425 8.41 -1.20 -16.38
CA LEU A 425 7.12 -1.49 -15.74
C LEU A 425 6.17 -0.29 -15.78
N MET A 426 6.66 0.90 -15.44
CA MET A 426 5.87 2.14 -15.46
C MET A 426 5.30 2.47 -16.84
N VAL A 427 6.02 2.15 -17.92
CA VAL A 427 5.57 2.45 -19.28
C VAL A 427 4.66 1.34 -19.82
N ILE A 428 5.05 0.06 -19.69
CA ILE A 428 4.36 -1.02 -20.39
C ILE A 428 3.12 -1.51 -19.65
N ALA A 429 3.16 -1.64 -18.32
CA ALA A 429 2.07 -2.24 -17.57
C ALA A 429 0.76 -1.43 -17.63
N PRO A 430 0.79 -0.08 -17.55
CA PRO A 430 -0.43 0.71 -17.66
C PRO A 430 -1.11 0.60 -19.02
N ILE A 431 -0.38 0.31 -20.09
CA ILE A 431 -0.97 0.07 -21.42
C ILE A 431 -1.85 -1.18 -21.38
N GLY A 432 -1.37 -2.25 -20.74
CA GLY A 432 -2.13 -3.47 -20.53
C GLY A 432 -3.35 -3.26 -19.63
N GLY A 433 -3.14 -2.65 -18.46
CA GLY A 433 -4.20 -2.36 -17.49
C GLY A 433 -5.29 -1.44 -18.07
N LEU A 434 -4.90 -0.38 -18.78
CA LEU A 434 -5.85 0.54 -19.43
C LEU A 434 -6.67 -0.18 -20.50
N ARG A 435 -6.05 -1.04 -21.33
CA ARG A 435 -6.80 -1.84 -22.30
C ARG A 435 -7.82 -2.75 -21.61
N GLN A 436 -7.45 -3.38 -20.49
CA GLN A 436 -8.36 -4.23 -19.72
C GLN A 436 -9.54 -3.42 -19.18
N ILE A 437 -9.30 -2.23 -18.63
CA ILE A 437 -10.35 -1.30 -18.20
C ILE A 437 -11.26 -0.91 -19.37
N ILE A 438 -10.70 -0.54 -20.53
CA ILE A 438 -11.50 -0.16 -21.72
C ILE A 438 -12.40 -1.31 -22.17
N LEU A 439 -11.88 -2.53 -22.20
CA LEU A 439 -12.66 -3.71 -22.58
C LEU A 439 -13.76 -4.02 -21.57
N GLN A 440 -13.48 -3.92 -20.27
CA GLN A 440 -14.47 -4.16 -19.21
C GLN A 440 -15.53 -3.05 -19.14
N ALA A 441 -15.15 -1.80 -19.41
CA ALA A 441 -16.06 -0.66 -19.41
C ALA A 441 -17.06 -0.67 -20.58
N LYS A 442 -16.72 -1.33 -21.70
CA LYS A 442 -17.59 -1.41 -22.88
C LYS A 442 -18.97 -2.03 -22.58
N ASP A 443 -18.97 -3.05 -21.74
CA ASP A 443 -20.17 -3.81 -21.38
C ASP A 443 -20.68 -3.43 -19.97
N TYR A 444 -20.06 -2.42 -19.33
CA TYR A 444 -20.42 -1.99 -17.98
C TYR A 444 -21.49 -0.91 -18.02
N HIS A 445 -22.65 -1.20 -17.44
CA HIS A 445 -23.70 -0.21 -17.26
C HIS A 445 -23.55 0.49 -15.91
N PHE A 446 -23.08 1.73 -15.95
CA PHE A 446 -22.95 2.57 -14.76
C PHE A 446 -24.29 2.69 -14.03
N TYR A 447 -24.32 2.28 -12.76
CA TYR A 447 -25.46 2.42 -11.85
C TYR A 447 -26.76 1.69 -12.26
N ALA A 448 -26.77 0.93 -13.37
CA ALA A 448 -27.96 0.32 -13.97
C ALA A 448 -28.34 -1.03 -13.38
#